data_AF-A0A1T1CKH1-F1
#
_entry.id   AF-A0A1T1CKH1-F1
#
_cell.length_a   1.000
_cell.length_b   1.000
_cell.length_c   1.000
_cell.angle_alpha   90.00
_cell.angle_beta   90.00
_cell.angle_gamma   90.00
#
_symmetry.space_group_name_H-M   'P 1'
#
loop_
_entity.id
_entity.type
_entity.pdbx_description
1 polymer ?
#
loop_
_entity_poly.entity_id
_entity_poly.type
_entity_poly.pdbx_seq_one_letter_code
_entity_poly.pdbx_strand_id
1 'polypeptide(L)'
;MKTLYYIRNKKELQELYLSQIPESHIRAEMNEILKQTRASIPLGMRTNLKNITTKEAIIFIEQNGTPDGYVLSDELQLKLKEYKESLRNRKNEGN
;
A
#
# COMPACT_ATOMS: atom_id res chain seq x y z
N MET A 1 -14.50 -7.46 14.14
CA MET A 1 -13.49 -6.89 13.23
C MET A 1 -12.55 -6.00 14.03
N LYS A 2 -11.27 -5.96 13.66
CA LYS A 2 -10.26 -5.09 14.31
C LYS A 2 -10.05 -3.82 13.48
N THR A 3 -9.78 -2.70 14.14
CA THR A 3 -9.46 -1.45 13.45
C THR A 3 -7.99 -1.46 13.03
N LEU A 4 -7.73 -1.27 11.74
CA LEU A 4 -6.41 -1.11 11.18
C LEU A 4 -6.03 0.36 11.18
N TYR A 5 -4.98 0.70 11.93
CA TYR A 5 -4.40 2.03 11.96
C TYR A 5 -3.29 2.13 10.91
N TYR A 6 -2.05 2.41 11.26
CA TYR A 6 -0.99 2.55 10.27
C TYR A 6 -0.19 1.27 10.10
N ILE A 7 0.15 0.96 8.85
CA ILE A 7 1.15 -0.05 8.53
C ILE A 7 2.48 0.65 8.30
N ARG A 8 3.50 0.32 9.09
CA ARG A 8 4.80 1.03 9.08
C ARG A 8 5.92 0.25 8.39
N ASN A 9 5.75 -1.06 8.22
CA ASN A 9 6.78 -1.91 7.64
C ASN A 9 6.20 -3.05 6.79
N LYS A 10 7.04 -3.64 5.94
CA LYS A 10 6.68 -4.73 5.03
C LYS A 10 6.23 -5.99 5.77
N LYS A 11 6.80 -6.28 6.93
CA LYS A 11 6.49 -7.49 7.70
C LYS A 11 5.06 -7.42 8.25
N GLU A 12 4.69 -6.29 8.83
CA GLU A 12 3.33 -6.01 9.31
C GLU A 12 2.32 -6.12 8.17
N LEU A 13 2.63 -5.54 7.00
CA LEU A 13 1.80 -5.69 5.82
C LEU A 13 1.67 -7.18 5.39
N GLN A 14 2.77 -7.92 5.36
CA GLN A 14 2.74 -9.35 5.02
C GLN A 14 1.87 -10.15 5.99
N GLU A 15 2.04 -9.96 7.30
CA GLU A 15 1.29 -10.68 8.32
C GLU A 15 -0.22 -10.42 8.22
N LEU A 16 -0.63 -9.19 7.86
CA LEU A 16 -2.05 -8.83 7.68
C LEU A 16 -2.70 -9.53 6.49
N TYR A 17 -1.95 -9.78 5.41
CA TYR A 17 -2.49 -10.30 4.16
C TYR A 17 -2.12 -11.77 3.89
N LEU A 18 -1.28 -12.38 4.72
CA LEU A 18 -0.78 -13.75 4.51
C LEU A 18 -1.90 -14.79 4.43
N SER A 19 -3.04 -14.53 5.07
CA SER A 19 -4.21 -15.41 5.05
C SER A 19 -4.98 -15.39 3.73
N GLN A 20 -4.84 -14.32 2.95
CA GLN A 20 -5.62 -14.07 1.72
C GLN A 20 -4.75 -14.09 0.45
N ILE A 21 -3.48 -13.70 0.56
CA ILE A 21 -2.57 -13.55 -0.58
C ILE A 21 -1.23 -14.24 -0.26
N PRO A 22 -0.65 -14.99 -1.22
CA PRO A 22 0.67 -15.58 -1.04
C PRO A 22 1.75 -14.54 -0.76
N GLU A 23 2.69 -14.87 0.13
CA GLU A 23 3.77 -13.95 0.52
C GLU A 23 4.61 -13.45 -0.67
N SER A 24 4.86 -14.33 -1.66
CA SER A 24 5.59 -13.98 -2.88
C SER A 24 4.90 -12.87 -3.66
N HIS A 25 3.57 -12.89 -3.73
CA HIS A 25 2.75 -11.90 -4.41
C HIS A 25 2.77 -10.57 -3.66
N ILE A 26 2.59 -10.60 -2.33
CA ILE A 26 2.70 -9.40 -1.48
C ILE A 26 4.06 -8.71 -1.67
N ARG A 27 5.14 -9.50 -1.68
CA ARG A 27 6.51 -8.99 -1.90
C ARG A 27 6.67 -8.36 -3.28
N ALA A 28 6.15 -9.01 -4.33
CA ALA A 28 6.25 -8.52 -5.70
C ALA A 28 5.52 -7.18 -5.88
N GLU A 29 4.28 -7.08 -5.42
CA GLU A 29 3.50 -5.85 -5.54
C GLU A 29 4.09 -4.71 -4.73
N MET A 30 4.51 -4.96 -3.48
CA MET A 30 5.17 -3.93 -2.68
C MET A 30 6.43 -3.39 -3.36
N ASN A 31 7.19 -4.25 -4.05
CA ASN A 31 8.36 -3.81 -4.80
C ASN A 31 8.00 -2.95 -6.01
N GLU A 32 6.93 -3.27 -6.73
CA GLU A 32 6.42 -2.43 -7.83
C GLU A 32 5.89 -1.08 -7.32
N ILE A 33 5.17 -1.06 -6.19
CA ILE A 33 4.73 0.18 -5.55
C ILE A 33 5.94 1.04 -5.18
N LEU A 34 6.94 0.47 -4.50
CA LEU A 34 8.17 1.18 -4.15
C LEU A 34 8.91 1.69 -5.38
N LYS A 35 8.85 0.98 -6.49
CA LYS A 35 9.46 1.38 -7.75
C LYS A 35 8.79 2.61 -8.34
N GLN A 36 7.48 2.72 -8.20
CA GLN A 36 6.72 3.89 -8.63
C GLN A 36 6.87 5.07 -7.66
N THR A 37 6.83 4.83 -6.34
CA THR A 37 6.83 5.89 -5.32
C THR A 37 8.22 6.43 -5.00
N ARG A 38 9.26 5.59 -5.11
CA ARG A 38 10.64 5.92 -4.76
C ARG A 38 11.56 5.78 -5.96
N ALA A 39 11.11 6.22 -7.13
CA ALA A 39 11.83 6.13 -8.39
C ALA A 39 13.27 6.69 -8.30
N SER A 40 13.50 7.71 -7.47
CA SER A 40 14.80 8.34 -7.23
C SER A 40 15.80 7.51 -6.42
N ILE A 41 15.34 6.45 -5.72
CA ILE A 41 16.22 5.58 -4.91
C ILE A 41 16.75 4.42 -5.77
N PRO A 42 18.06 4.12 -5.76
CA PRO A 42 18.63 2.99 -6.49
C PRO A 42 17.98 1.65 -6.11
N LEU A 43 17.85 0.74 -7.08
CA LEU A 43 17.15 -0.54 -6.93
C LEU A 43 17.67 -1.36 -5.74
N GLY A 44 19.00 -1.49 -5.60
CA GLY A 44 19.62 -2.26 -4.51
C GLY A 44 19.39 -1.66 -3.12
N MET A 45 19.15 -0.35 -3.00
CA MET A 45 18.76 0.26 -1.73
C MET A 45 17.26 0.04 -1.47
N ARG A 46 16.44 0.15 -2.52
CA ARG A 46 14.97 0.02 -2.44
C ARG A 46 14.51 -1.36 -1.94
N THR A 47 15.15 -2.44 -2.39
CA THR A 47 14.82 -3.82 -1.98
C THR A 47 15.08 -4.07 -0.50
N ASN A 48 16.12 -3.44 0.05
CA ASN A 48 16.53 -3.58 1.45
C ASN A 48 15.69 -2.74 2.43
N LEU A 49 14.85 -1.83 1.93
CA LEU A 49 13.99 -1.01 2.78
C LEU A 49 12.89 -1.88 3.42
N LYS A 50 12.91 -1.94 4.75
CA LYS A 50 11.90 -2.63 5.56
C LYS A 50 10.67 -1.75 5.82
N ASN A 51 10.86 -0.43 5.82
CA ASN A 51 9.83 0.55 6.15
C ASN A 51 9.03 0.96 4.92
N ILE A 52 7.71 1.05 5.10
CA ILE A 52 6.78 1.56 4.10
C ILE A 52 6.13 2.83 4.62
N THR A 53 5.83 3.74 3.71
CA THR A 53 5.07 4.95 4.01
C THR A 53 3.58 4.64 4.01
N THR A 54 2.78 5.50 4.66
CA THR A 54 1.33 5.38 4.60
C THR A 54 0.81 5.43 3.17
N LYS A 55 1.41 6.25 2.29
CA LYS A 55 1.05 6.28 0.87
C LYS A 55 1.23 4.92 0.19
N GLU A 56 2.35 4.25 0.45
CA GLU A 56 2.63 2.92 -0.12
C GLU A 56 1.67 1.86 0.41
N ALA A 57 1.35 1.90 1.70
CA ALA A 57 0.34 1.04 2.29
C ALA A 57 -1.06 1.29 1.66
N ILE A 58 -1.44 2.55 1.46
CA ILE A 58 -2.71 2.92 0.82
C ILE A 58 -2.79 2.43 -0.62
N ILE A 59 -1.70 2.55 -1.40
CA ILE A 59 -1.66 2.01 -2.77
C ILE A 59 -1.87 0.49 -2.74
N PHE A 60 -1.22 -0.22 -1.82
CA PHE A 60 -1.37 -1.67 -1.70
C PHE A 60 -2.79 -2.08 -1.31
N ILE A 61 -3.38 -1.41 -0.31
CA ILE A 61 -4.77 -1.63 0.12
C ILE A 61 -5.74 -1.35 -1.03
N GLU A 62 -5.49 -0.32 -1.84
CA GLU A 62 -6.35 -0.01 -2.97
C GLU A 62 -6.34 -1.10 -4.05
N GLN A 63 -5.19 -1.76 -4.24
CA GLN A 63 -5.02 -2.81 -5.25
C GLN A 63 -5.56 -4.17 -4.78
N ASN A 64 -5.47 -4.47 -3.48
CA ASN A 64 -5.79 -5.79 -2.92
C ASN A 64 -7.06 -5.82 -2.05
N GLY A 65 -7.64 -4.67 -1.76
CA GLY A 65 -8.70 -4.52 -0.79
C GLY A 65 -8.20 -4.44 0.65
N THR A 66 -9.14 -4.28 1.58
CA THR A 66 -8.87 -4.26 3.03
C THR A 66 -8.48 -5.67 3.49
N PRO A 67 -7.54 -5.82 4.46
CA PRO A 67 -7.20 -7.13 4.98
C PRO A 67 -8.39 -7.81 5.68
N ASP A 68 -8.47 -9.13 5.59
CA ASP A 68 -9.56 -9.94 6.14
C ASP A 68 -9.69 -9.77 7.66
N GLY A 69 -10.91 -9.50 8.12
CA GLY A 69 -11.21 -9.28 9.53
C GLY A 69 -10.84 -7.90 10.06
N TYR A 70 -10.32 -7.01 9.20
CA TYR A 70 -10.00 -5.63 9.53
C TYR A 70 -10.96 -4.62 8.90
N VAL A 71 -11.09 -3.47 9.56
CA VAL A 71 -11.68 -2.26 9.00
C VAL A 71 -10.64 -1.15 9.08
N LEU A 72 -10.53 -0.33 8.05
CA LEU A 72 -9.61 0.80 8.06
C LEU A 72 -10.06 1.84 9.09
N SER A 73 -9.13 2.44 9.82
CA SER A 73 -9.43 3.60 10.66
C SER A 73 -9.94 4.78 9.82
N ASP A 74 -10.68 5.72 10.43
CA ASP A 74 -11.20 6.90 9.73
C ASP A 74 -10.11 7.66 8.96
N GLU A 75 -8.91 7.74 9.53
CA GLU A 75 -7.77 8.36 8.88
C GLU A 75 -7.28 7.58 7.66
N LEU A 76 -7.17 6.25 7.75
CA LEU A 76 -6.80 5.44 6.59
C LEU A 76 -7.88 5.49 5.50
N GLN A 77 -9.16 5.50 5.88
CA GLN A 77 -10.26 5.65 4.94
C GLN A 77 -10.19 7.00 4.22
N LEU A 78 -9.91 8.08 4.95
CA LEU A 78 -9.71 9.40 4.37
C LEU A 78 -8.55 9.40 3.38
N LYS A 79 -7.39 8.87 3.76
CA LYS A 79 -6.20 8.80 2.87
C LYS A 79 -6.45 7.93 1.64
N LEU A 80 -7.20 6.84 1.78
CA LEU A 80 -7.61 5.99 0.66
C LEU A 80 -8.52 6.76 -0.30
N LYS A 81 -9.48 7.52 0.23
CA LYS A 81 -10.38 8.36 -0.55
C LYS A 81 -9.62 9.46 -1.30
N GLU A 82 -8.74 10.19 -0.62
CA GLU A 82 -7.87 11.22 -1.23
C GLU A 82 -7.01 10.63 -2.35
N TYR A 83 -6.45 9.43 -2.13
CA TYR A 83 -5.69 8.73 -3.16
C TYR A 83 -6.56 8.39 -4.39
N LYS A 84 -7.76 7.84 -4.20
CA LYS A 84 -8.73 7.56 -5.27
C LYS A 84 -9.10 8.82 -6.06
N GLU A 85 -9.36 9.92 -5.37
CA GLU A 85 -9.66 11.21 -6.00
C GLU A 85 -8.47 11.72 -6.81
N SER A 86 -7.25 11.59 -6.30
CA SER A 86 -6.04 11.97 -7.04
C SER A 86 -5.84 11.17 -8.33
N LEU A 87 -6.20 9.88 -8.34
CA LEU A 87 -6.15 9.04 -9.53
C LEU A 87 -7.19 9.47 -10.57
N ARG A 88 -8.41 9.83 -10.12
CA ARG A 88 -9.48 10.33 -11.00
C ARG A 88 -9.08 11.65 -11.65
N ASN A 89 -8.53 12.58 -10.89
CA ASN A 89 -8.13 13.89 -11.39
C ASN A 89 -7.04 13.78 -12.48
N ARG A 90 -6.02 12.94 -12.27
CA ARG A 90 -5.00 12.66 -13.28
C ARG A 90 -5.55 12.07 -14.58
N LYS A 91 -6.63 11.28 -14.48
CA LYS A 91 -7.28 10.69 -15.65
C LYS A 91 -8.10 11.71 -16.44
N ASN A 92 -8.57 12.78 -15.79
CA ASN A 92 -9.35 13.84 -16.41
C ASN A 92 -8.49 14.95 -17.05
N GLU A 93 -7.25 15.13 -16.60
CA GLU A 93 -6.30 16.10 -17.18
C GLU A 93 -5.56 15.58 -18.44
N GLY A 94 -5.78 14.31 -18.81
CA GLY A 94 -5.16 13.65 -19.95
C GLY A 94 -6.05 13.52 -21.20
N ASN A 95 -7.16 14.26 -21.27
CA ASN A 95 -8.10 14.26 -22.41
C ASN A 95 -8.16 15.61 -23.11
#